data_AF-A0A1H0VGM3-F1
#
_entry.id   AF-A0A1H0VGM3-F1
#
_cell.length_a   1.000
_cell.length_b   1.000
_cell.length_c   1.000
_cell.angle_alpha   90.00
_cell.angle_beta   90.00
_cell.angle_gamma   90.00
#
_symmetry.space_group_name_H-M   'P 1'
#
loop_
_entity.id
_entity.type
_entity.pdbx_description
1 polymer ?
#
loop_
_entity_poly.entity_id
_entity_poly.type
_entity_poly.pdbx_seq_one_letter_code
_entity_poly.pdbx_strand_id
1 'polypeptide(L)'
;MTGTIDGHRVRDPHGLHADAEDQVRQAASEVRRRVGDQYDDQVVQRAVREAYDEISDHAKIESFLPILVARAAEEKLGARR
;
A
#
# COMPACT_ATOMS: atom_id res chain seq x y z
N MET A 1 1.31 -11.22 -17.76
CA MET A 1 0.58 -11.90 -18.85
C MET A 1 -0.88 -11.45 -18.74
N THR A 2 -1.56 -11.11 -19.84
CA THR A 2 -2.96 -10.65 -19.81
C THR A 2 -3.91 -11.84 -19.96
N GLY A 3 -4.87 -12.00 -19.05
CA GLY A 3 -5.95 -12.99 -19.16
C GLY A 3 -7.14 -12.42 -19.96
N THR A 4 -8.02 -13.29 -20.42
CA THR A 4 -9.29 -12.89 -21.05
C THR A 4 -10.45 -13.41 -20.20
N ILE A 5 -11.33 -12.52 -19.76
CA ILE A 5 -12.62 -12.86 -19.14
C ILE A 5 -13.70 -12.24 -20.03
N ASP A 6 -14.66 -13.05 -20.51
CA ASP A 6 -15.75 -12.63 -21.40
C ASP A 6 -15.32 -11.77 -22.61
N GLY A 7 -14.19 -12.13 -23.24
CA GLY A 7 -13.68 -11.42 -24.42
C GLY A 7 -13.00 -10.08 -24.12
N HIS A 8 -12.98 -9.63 -22.88
CA HIS A 8 -12.23 -8.47 -22.44
C HIS A 8 -10.83 -8.89 -21.97
N ARG A 9 -9.79 -8.18 -22.42
CA ARG A 9 -8.44 -8.33 -21.83
C ARG A 9 -8.49 -7.78 -20.42
N VAL A 10 -8.39 -8.66 -19.45
CA VAL A 10 -8.32 -8.32 -18.04
C VAL A 10 -6.90 -8.57 -17.57
N ARG A 11 -6.37 -7.68 -16.72
CA ARG A 11 -5.13 -7.98 -16.01
C ARG A 11 -5.33 -9.26 -15.21
N ASP A 12 -4.32 -10.13 -15.22
CA ASP A 12 -4.32 -11.33 -14.38
C ASP A 12 -4.42 -10.90 -12.91
N PRO A 13 -5.40 -11.42 -12.13
CA PRO A 13 -5.54 -11.12 -10.71
C PRO A 13 -4.26 -11.39 -9.90
N HIS A 14 -3.47 -12.39 -10.28
CA HIS A 14 -2.20 -12.68 -9.62
C HIS A 14 -1.15 -11.60 -9.86
N GLY A 15 -1.15 -10.98 -11.05
CA GLY A 15 -0.30 -9.83 -11.36
C GLY A 15 -0.72 -8.59 -10.59
N LEU A 16 -2.03 -8.34 -10.48
CA LEU A 16 -2.59 -7.26 -9.67
C LEU A 16 -2.23 -7.41 -8.18
N HIS A 17 -2.28 -8.64 -7.67
CA HIS A 17 -1.92 -8.93 -6.28
C HIS A 17 -0.43 -8.73 -6.02
N ALA A 18 0.44 -9.16 -6.93
CA ALA A 18 1.88 -8.93 -6.84
C ALA A 18 2.23 -7.43 -6.85
N ASP A 19 1.59 -6.65 -7.73
CA ASP A 19 1.78 -5.20 -7.80
C ASP A 19 1.33 -4.50 -6.51
N ALA A 20 0.22 -4.95 -5.91
CA ALA A 20 -0.27 -4.43 -4.63
C ALA A 20 0.70 -4.71 -3.47
N GLU A 21 1.24 -5.93 -3.38
CA GLU A 21 2.24 -6.27 -2.35
C GLU A 21 3.52 -5.46 -2.50
N ASP A 22 3.95 -5.17 -3.73
CA ASP A 22 5.11 -4.31 -3.99
C ASP A 22 4.85 -2.87 -3.55
N GLN A 23 3.65 -2.33 -3.81
CA GLN A 23 3.27 -0.99 -3.35
C GLN A 23 3.22 -0.91 -1.82
N VAL A 24 2.67 -1.93 -1.16
CA VAL A 24 2.65 -2.03 0.32
C VAL A 24 4.05 -2.12 0.88
N ARG A 25 4.95 -2.92 0.28
CA ARG A 25 6.36 -3.00 0.69
C ARG A 25 7.07 -1.65 0.57
N GLN A 26 6.91 -0.96 -0.56
CA GLN A 26 7.50 0.35 -0.77
C GLN A 26 6.99 1.38 0.25
N ALA A 27 5.68 1.39 0.50
CA ALA A 27 5.09 2.26 1.52
C ALA A 27 5.64 1.95 2.92
N ALA A 28 5.75 0.68 3.30
CA ALA A 28 6.30 0.28 4.60
C ALA A 28 7.76 0.71 4.79
N SER A 29 8.59 0.55 3.75
CA SER A 29 9.98 1.04 3.77
C SER A 29 10.04 2.57 3.96
N GLU A 30 9.14 3.31 3.32
CA GLU A 30 9.07 4.76 3.44
C GLU A 30 8.59 5.19 4.83
N VAL A 31 7.58 4.53 5.41
CA VAL A 31 7.12 4.79 6.79
C VAL A 31 8.26 4.54 7.78
N ARG A 32 8.96 3.42 7.64
CA ARG A 32 10.14 3.07 8.45
C ARG A 32 11.20 4.17 8.43
N ARG A 33 11.47 4.72 7.23
CA ARG A 33 12.43 5.83 7.07
C ARG A 33 12.00 7.09 7.83
N ARG A 34 10.70 7.36 7.96
CA ARG A 34 10.16 8.56 8.63
C ARG A 34 10.04 8.40 10.14
N VAL A 35 9.51 7.27 10.60
CA VAL A 35 9.23 7.04 12.03
C VAL A 35 10.42 6.41 12.78
N GLY A 36 11.40 5.87 12.07
CA GLY A 36 12.51 5.13 12.67
C GLY A 36 12.03 3.90 13.45
N ASP A 37 12.68 3.66 14.59
CA ASP A 37 12.41 2.52 15.48
C ASP A 37 11.35 2.84 16.56
N GLN A 38 10.56 3.90 16.37
CA GLN A 38 9.53 4.31 17.35
C GLN A 38 8.38 3.30 17.48
N TYR A 39 8.18 2.46 16.47
CA TYR A 39 7.10 1.48 16.41
C TYR A 39 7.64 0.10 16.01
N ASP A 40 7.03 -0.97 16.53
CA ASP A 40 7.32 -2.33 16.12
C ASP A 40 6.97 -2.57 14.64
N ASP A 41 7.68 -3.50 14.00
CA ASP A 41 7.49 -3.83 12.58
C ASP A 41 6.05 -4.25 12.28
N GLN A 42 5.46 -5.04 13.17
CA GLN A 42 4.07 -5.48 13.04
C GLN A 42 3.08 -4.31 13.08
N VAL A 43 3.36 -3.29 13.92
CA VAL A 43 2.50 -2.10 14.05
C VAL A 43 2.60 -1.24 12.78
N VAL A 44 3.80 -1.06 12.24
CA VAL A 44 4.02 -0.34 10.98
C VAL A 44 3.33 -1.06 9.82
N GLN A 45 3.54 -2.38 9.68
CA GLN A 45 2.93 -3.18 8.62
C GLN A 45 1.41 -3.13 8.66
N ARG A 46 0.82 -3.19 9.85
CA ARG A 46 -0.62 -3.07 10.03
C ARG A 46 -1.12 -1.68 9.62
N ALA A 47 -0.46 -0.62 10.06
CA ALA A 47 -0.86 0.75 9.70
C ALA A 47 -0.77 1.01 8.19
N VAL A 48 0.25 0.46 7.53
CA VAL A 48 0.43 0.55 6.07
C VAL A 48 -0.67 -0.20 5.33
N ARG A 49 -1.03 -1.42 5.74
CA ARG A 49 -2.13 -2.17 5.13
C ARG A 49 -3.48 -1.47 5.31
N GLU A 50 -3.77 -1.00 6.51
CA GLU A 50 -4.98 -0.21 6.80
C GLU A 50 -5.05 1.05 5.92
N ALA A 51 -3.93 1.76 5.75
CA ALA A 51 -3.86 2.93 4.88
C ALA A 51 -3.96 2.58 3.38
N TYR A 52 -3.41 1.43 2.97
CA TYR A 52 -3.50 0.96 1.60
C TYR A 52 -4.95 0.64 1.22
N ASP A 53 -5.66 -0.12 2.06
CA ASP A 53 -7.05 -0.51 1.83
C ASP A 53 -7.99 0.72 1.77
N GLU A 54 -7.71 1.78 2.52
CA GLU A 54 -8.48 3.03 2.48
C GLU A 54 -8.27 3.83 1.18
N ILE A 55 -7.05 3.78 0.64
CA ILE A 55 -6.62 4.66 -0.45
C ILE A 55 -6.69 3.98 -1.82
N SER A 56 -6.49 2.65 -1.89
CA SER A 56 -6.42 1.88 -3.13
C SER A 56 -7.62 2.08 -4.04
N ASP A 57 -8.81 2.17 -3.45
CA ASP A 57 -10.07 2.31 -4.18
C ASP A 57 -10.30 3.74 -4.71
N HIS A 58 -9.60 4.72 -4.14
CA HIS A 58 -9.77 6.15 -4.43
C HIS A 58 -8.61 6.73 -5.25
N ALA A 59 -7.48 6.04 -5.32
CA ALA A 59 -6.29 6.51 -6.00
C ALA A 59 -6.44 6.42 -7.53
N LYS A 60 -6.59 7.58 -8.17
CA LYS A 60 -6.67 7.68 -9.64
C LYS A 60 -5.35 7.41 -10.35
N ILE A 61 -4.22 7.48 -9.63
CA ILE A 61 -2.88 7.31 -10.17
C ILE A 61 -2.10 6.34 -9.29
N GLU A 62 -1.92 5.12 -9.78
CA GLU A 62 -1.30 4.01 -9.04
C GLU A 62 0.16 4.31 -8.64
N SER A 63 0.89 5.09 -9.43
CA SER A 63 2.31 5.41 -9.14
C SER A 63 2.51 6.24 -7.87
N PHE A 64 1.47 6.95 -7.40
CA PHE A 64 1.55 7.74 -6.16
C PHE A 64 0.99 6.99 -4.95
N LEU A 65 0.41 5.79 -5.12
CA LEU A 65 -0.12 5.01 -4.00
C LEU A 65 0.91 4.81 -2.88
N PRO A 66 2.16 4.37 -3.15
CA PRO A 66 3.11 4.10 -2.08
C PRO A 66 3.39 5.30 -1.18
N ILE A 67 3.53 6.50 -1.75
CA ILE A 67 3.85 7.71 -0.98
C ILE A 67 2.64 8.24 -0.20
N LEU A 68 1.44 8.14 -0.77
CA LEU A 68 0.19 8.53 -0.12
C LEU A 68 -0.15 7.59 1.04
N VAL A 69 -0.01 6.28 0.82
CA VAL A 69 -0.19 5.24 1.83
C VAL A 69 0.81 5.43 2.96
N ALA A 70 2.09 5.68 2.64
CA ALA A 70 3.09 5.94 3.66
C ALA A 70 2.75 7.16 4.53
N ARG A 71 2.26 8.25 3.91
CA ARG A 71 1.85 9.45 4.64
C ARG A 71 0.65 9.20 5.56
N ALA A 72 -0.38 8.50 5.07
CA ALA A 72 -1.55 8.19 5.86
C ALA A 72 -1.22 7.22 7.01
N ALA A 73 -0.34 6.25 6.79
CA ALA A 73 0.15 5.34 7.83
C ALA A 73 0.93 6.09 8.92
N GLU A 74 1.80 7.03 8.54
CA GLU A 74 2.52 7.91 9.47
C GLU A 74 1.55 8.72 10.36
N GLU A 75 0.51 9.31 9.76
CA GLU A 75 -0.52 10.07 10.49
C GLU A 75 -1.29 9.18 11.47
N LYS A 76 -1.67 7.96 11.05
CA LYS A 76 -2.32 6.96 11.93
C LYS A 76 -1.44 6.53 13.10
N LEU A 77 -0.13 6.36 12.87
CA LEU A 77 0.83 6.04 13.93
C LEU A 77 0.97 7.20 14.91
N GLY A 78 1.10 8.44 14.41
CA GLY A 78 1.17 9.64 15.24
C GLY A 78 -0.09 9.90 16.07
N ALA A 79 -1.28 9.58 15.55
CA ALA A 79 -2.55 9.72 16.26
C ALA A 79 -2.77 8.66 17.37
N ARG A 80 -1.97 7.59 17.41
CA ARG A 80 -2.05 6.53 18.43
C ARG A 80 -1.16 6.79 19.65
N ARG A 81 -0.41 7.89 19.67
CA ARG A 81 0.50 8.29 20.75
C ARG A 81 -0.18 9.19 21.77
#